data_AF-A0A2H9P7K4-F1
#
_entry.id   AF-A0A2H9P7K4-F1
#
_cell.length_a   1.000
_cell.length_b   1.000
_cell.length_c   1.000
_cell.angle_alpha   90.00
_cell.angle_beta   90.00
_cell.angle_gamma   90.00
#
_symmetry.space_group_name_H-M   'P 1'
#
loop_
_entity.id
_entity.type
_entity.pdbx_description
1 polymer ?
#
loop_
_entity_poly.entity_id
_entity_poly.type
_entity_poly.pdbx_seq_one_letter_code
_entity_poly.pdbx_strand_id
1 'polypeptide(L)'
;MQMSKIIVIRVRGINGVKRDARMGMLQLGLNRKHSCAILDSKDAGMLERVKDYVTWGEADEDSMKLIKSKHMRLHPPVKGWKASIKRGGKGGALGKRADLKELLKRMTC
;
A
#
# COMPACT_ATOMS: atom_id res chain seq x y z
N MET A 1 -3.83 18.79 16.33
CA MET A 1 -4.51 17.53 15.99
C MET A 1 -3.59 16.71 15.10
N GLN A 2 -2.94 15.67 15.63
CA GLN A 2 -2.04 14.84 14.84
C GLN A 2 -2.89 13.99 13.87
N MET A 3 -2.77 14.24 12.57
CA MET A 3 -3.39 13.39 11.56
C MET A 3 -2.50 12.15 11.40
N SER A 4 -3.01 10.98 11.79
CA SER A 4 -2.35 9.71 11.52
C SER A 4 -2.32 9.48 10.01
N LYS A 5 -1.11 9.45 9.43
CA LYS A 5 -0.91 9.15 8.01
C LYS A 5 -0.73 7.66 7.81
N ILE A 6 -1.29 7.14 6.74
CA ILE A 6 -1.20 5.74 6.35
C ILE A 6 -0.55 5.68 4.97
N ILE A 7 0.45 4.84 4.83
CA ILE A 7 1.06 4.55 3.54
C ILE A 7 0.39 3.30 2.97
N VAL A 8 -0.04 3.38 1.72
CA VAL A 8 -0.70 2.31 0.99
C VAL A 8 0.13 1.94 -0.22
N ILE A 9 0.37 0.64 -0.43
CA ILE A 9 1.14 0.12 -1.55
C ILE A 9 0.29 -0.90 -2.30
N ARG A 10 0.20 -0.73 -3.62
CA ARG A 10 -0.53 -1.66 -4.48
C ARG A 10 0.28 -2.93 -4.75
N VAL A 11 -0.27 -4.07 -4.34
CA VAL A 11 0.38 -5.39 -4.48
C VAL A 11 -0.15 -6.14 -5.71
N ARG A 12 -1.48 -6.14 -5.93
CA ARG A 12 -2.12 -6.92 -7.00
C ARG A 12 -2.34 -6.13 -8.29
N GLY A 13 -2.45 -6.88 -9.40
CA GLY A 13 -2.82 -6.36 -10.73
C GLY A 13 -4.32 -6.01 -10.85
N ILE A 14 -4.79 -5.73 -12.07
CA ILE A 14 -6.21 -5.39 -12.35
C ILE A 14 -7.11 -6.61 -12.62
N ASN A 15 -6.53 -7.80 -12.81
CA ASN A 15 -7.29 -8.98 -13.21
C ASN A 15 -8.26 -9.42 -12.10
N GLY A 16 -9.55 -9.46 -12.42
CA GLY A 16 -10.62 -9.83 -11.49
C GLY A 16 -10.89 -8.79 -10.39
N VAL A 17 -10.44 -7.55 -10.56
CA VAL A 17 -10.70 -6.47 -9.60
C VAL A 17 -12.14 -5.99 -9.72
N LYS A 18 -12.87 -5.94 -8.59
CA LYS A 18 -14.21 -5.33 -8.52
C LYS A 18 -14.20 -3.88 -8.99
N ARG A 19 -15.24 -3.44 -9.71
CA ARG A 19 -15.34 -2.08 -10.26
C ARG A 19 -15.05 -1.01 -9.20
N ASP A 20 -15.64 -1.13 -8.02
CA ASP A 20 -15.47 -0.15 -6.93
C ASP A 20 -14.02 -0.07 -6.42
N ALA A 21 -13.37 -1.21 -6.24
CA ALA A 21 -11.97 -1.26 -5.84
C ALA A 21 -11.04 -0.68 -6.93
N ARG A 22 -11.38 -0.90 -8.20
CA ARG A 22 -10.65 -0.29 -9.34
C ARG A 22 -10.79 1.23 -9.32
N MET A 23 -12.00 1.75 -9.10
CA MET A 23 -12.24 3.19 -9.02
C MET A 23 -11.53 3.80 -7.80
N GLY A 24 -11.57 3.13 -6.64
CA GLY A 24 -10.83 3.56 -5.46
C GLY A 24 -9.32 3.62 -5.71
N MET A 25 -8.73 2.60 -6.33
CA MET A 25 -7.32 2.63 -6.70
C MET A 25 -6.98 3.77 -7.65
N LEU A 26 -7.84 4.08 -8.62
CA LEU A 26 -7.65 5.20 -9.56
C LEU A 26 -7.69 6.55 -8.83
N GLN A 27 -8.65 6.74 -7.93
CA GLN A 27 -8.79 7.96 -7.12
C GLN A 27 -7.59 8.17 -6.19
N LEU A 28 -7.02 7.09 -5.65
CA LEU A 28 -5.83 7.14 -4.81
C LEU A 28 -4.51 7.24 -5.59
N GLY A 29 -4.56 7.27 -6.93
CA GLY A 29 -3.36 7.31 -7.78
C GLY A 29 -2.59 5.97 -7.85
N LEU A 30 -3.18 4.87 -7.39
CA LEU A 30 -2.60 3.53 -7.38
C LEU A 30 -2.73 2.83 -8.74
N ASN A 31 -2.29 3.48 -9.81
CA ASN A 31 -2.57 3.06 -11.19
C ASN A 31 -1.77 1.84 -11.66
N ARG A 32 -0.62 1.55 -11.02
CA ARG A 32 0.31 0.49 -11.42
C ARG A 32 0.67 -0.40 -10.22
N LYS A 33 1.12 -1.63 -10.47
CA LYS A 33 1.69 -2.46 -9.40
C LYS A 33 2.88 -1.73 -8.75
N HIS A 34 3.01 -1.88 -7.44
CA HIS A 34 4.04 -1.22 -6.63
C HIS A 34 3.97 0.31 -6.66
N SER A 35 2.80 0.88 -6.99
CA SER A 35 2.53 2.29 -6.70
C SER A 35 2.20 2.45 -5.22
N CYS A 36 2.60 3.60 -4.68
CA CYS A 36 2.43 4.01 -3.30
C CYS A 36 1.57 5.28 -3.26
N ALA A 37 0.71 5.38 -2.25
CA ALA A 37 -0.08 6.56 -1.92
C ALA A 37 -0.03 6.82 -0.41
N ILE A 38 0.08 8.09 0.00
CA ILE A 38 -0.08 8.51 1.40
C ILE A 38 -1.53 8.99 1.60
N LEU A 39 -2.21 8.35 2.54
CA LEU A 39 -3.58 8.64 2.97
C LEU A 39 -3.60 9.32 4.32
N ASP A 40 -4.62 10.14 4.55
CA ASP A 40 -4.95 10.67 5.86
C ASP A 40 -6.06 9.83 6.51
N SER A 41 -6.27 9.98 7.83
CA SER A 41 -7.29 9.23 8.58
C SER A 41 -8.72 9.37 8.01
N LYS A 42 -9.01 10.48 7.33
CA LYS A 42 -10.29 10.75 6.67
C LYS A 42 -10.59 9.79 5.52
N ASP A 43 -9.55 9.19 4.92
CA ASP A 43 -9.67 8.30 3.76
C ASP A 43 -9.87 6.82 4.15
N ALA A 44 -10.19 6.52 5.41
CA ALA A 44 -10.41 5.15 5.90
C ALA A 44 -11.46 4.40 5.06
N GLY A 45 -12.52 5.07 4.61
CA GLY A 45 -13.53 4.47 3.74
C GLY A 45 -12.99 4.07 2.37
N MET A 46 -12.02 4.80 1.82
CA MET A 46 -11.34 4.41 0.57
C MET A 46 -10.43 3.21 0.78
N LEU A 47 -9.71 3.17 1.91
CA LEU A 47 -8.83 2.07 2.25
C LEU A 47 -9.59 0.74 2.34
N GLU A 48 -10.76 0.75 2.98
CA GLU A 48 -11.62 -0.43 3.12
C GLU A 48 -12.06 -1.00 1.76
N ARG A 49 -12.31 -0.13 0.77
CA ARG A 49 -12.69 -0.54 -0.60
C ARG A 49 -11.55 -1.22 -1.36
N VAL A 50 -10.30 -0.86 -1.07
CA VAL A 50 -9.12 -1.36 -1.81
C VAL A 50 -8.33 -2.44 -1.06
N LYS A 51 -8.72 -2.75 0.18
CA LYS A 51 -7.97 -3.60 1.12
C LYS A 51 -7.52 -4.97 0.57
N ASP A 52 -8.30 -5.55 -0.33
CA ASP A 52 -8.04 -6.87 -0.92
C ASP A 52 -6.97 -6.85 -2.03
N TYR A 53 -6.46 -5.66 -2.39
CA TYR A 53 -5.50 -5.46 -3.48
C TYR A 53 -4.23 -4.74 -3.05
N VAL A 54 -4.25 -4.17 -1.85
CA VAL A 54 -3.19 -3.31 -1.32
C VAL A 54 -2.69 -3.84 0.01
N THR A 55 -1.51 -3.36 0.38
CA THR A 55 -1.02 -3.44 1.75
C THR A 55 -0.86 -2.04 2.29
N TRP A 56 -1.04 -1.86 3.60
CA TRP A 56 -0.90 -0.56 4.22
C TRP A 56 -0.32 -0.65 5.62
N GLY A 57 0.22 0.46 6.09
CA GLY A 57 0.73 0.59 7.46
C GLY A 57 0.82 2.05 7.87
N GLU A 58 1.02 2.27 9.15
CA GLU A 58 1.18 3.62 9.69
C GLU A 58 2.49 4.24 9.21
N ALA A 59 2.45 5.55 8.98
CA ALA A 59 3.60 6.28 8.48
C ALA A 59 4.45 6.81 9.64
N ASP A 60 5.58 6.17 9.89
CA ASP A 60 6.64 6.70 10.76
C ASP A 60 7.45 7.80 10.06
N GLU A 61 8.17 8.61 10.83
CA GLU A 61 9.08 9.63 10.30
C GLU A 61 10.10 9.06 9.30
N ASP A 62 10.65 7.87 9.58
CA ASP A 62 11.59 7.21 8.68
C ASP A 62 10.93 6.72 7.39
N SER A 63 9.70 6.22 7.49
CA SER A 63 8.92 5.77 6.32
C SER A 63 8.59 6.98 5.42
N MET A 64 8.30 8.13 6.03
CA MET A 64 8.07 9.40 5.33
C MET A 64 9.33 9.91 4.63
N LYS A 65 10.53 9.70 5.18
CA LYS A 65 11.80 10.05 4.51
C LYS A 65 12.09 9.19 3.28
N LEU A 66 11.66 7.93 3.28
CA LEU A 66 11.83 7.02 2.15
C LEU A 66 10.90 7.37 0.97
N ILE A 67 9.73 7.94 1.26
CA ILE A 67 8.71 8.28 0.27
C ILE A 67 8.79 9.77 -0.06
N LYS A 68 9.33 10.10 -1.24
CA LYS A 68 9.60 11.48 -1.65
C LYS A 68 8.36 12.28 -2.08
N SER A 69 7.25 11.62 -2.36
CA SER A 69 6.02 12.26 -2.84
C SER A 69 4.76 11.51 -2.39
N LYS A 70 3.62 12.23 -2.35
CA LYS A 70 2.33 11.65 -1.96
C LYS A 70 1.94 10.43 -2.81
N HIS A 71 2.30 10.46 -4.09
CA HIS A 71 2.15 9.35 -5.01
C HIS A 71 3.49 9.07 -5.69
N MET A 72 3.97 7.82 -5.62
CA MET A 72 5.17 7.41 -6.35
C MET A 72 5.11 5.94 -6.75
N ARG A 73 5.97 5.57 -7.70
CA ARG A 73 6.22 4.18 -8.05
C ARG A 73 7.44 3.68 -7.29
N LEU A 74 7.29 2.53 -6.65
CA LEU A 74 8.36 1.83 -5.96
C LEU A 74 8.93 0.71 -6.82
N HIS A 75 10.18 0.32 -6.52
CA HIS A 75 10.75 -0.90 -7.09
C HIS A 75 10.02 -2.13 -6.51
N PRO A 76 9.90 -3.25 -7.23
CA PRO A 76 9.51 -4.51 -6.62
C PRO A 76 10.36 -4.81 -5.36
N PRO A 77 9.80 -5.49 -4.33
CA PRO A 77 10.57 -5.79 -3.15
C PRO A 77 11.74 -6.73 -3.47
N VAL A 78 12.94 -6.36 -3.05
CA VAL A 78 14.14 -7.19 -3.14
C VAL A 78 13.89 -8.52 -2.40
N LYS A 79 14.24 -9.64 -3.05
CA LYS A 79 13.88 -11.02 -2.64
C LYS A 79 12.38 -11.36 -2.70
N GLY A 80 11.59 -10.58 -3.44
CA GLY A 80 10.18 -10.88 -3.72
C GLY A 80 9.25 -10.75 -2.51
N TRP A 81 8.00 -11.21 -2.65
CA TRP A 81 7.05 -11.21 -1.54
C TRP A 81 7.30 -12.42 -0.64
N LYS A 82 7.53 -12.19 0.66
CA LYS A 82 7.72 -13.27 1.66
C LYS A 82 6.42 -14.07 1.92
N ALA A 83 5.29 -13.58 1.43
CA ALA A 83 3.96 -14.06 1.75
C ALA A 83 3.08 -14.11 0.49
N SER A 84 1.95 -14.82 0.56
CA SER A 84 1.07 -14.94 -0.61
C SER A 84 0.42 -13.59 -0.96
N ILE A 85 0.60 -13.14 -2.21
CA ILE A 85 -0.03 -11.91 -2.73
C ILE A 85 -1.54 -12.03 -2.93
N LYS A 86 -2.12 -13.21 -2.71
CA LYS A 86 -3.56 -13.47 -2.84
C LYS A 86 -4.28 -13.58 -1.49
N ARG A 87 -3.55 -13.65 -0.38
CA ARG A 87 -4.12 -13.80 0.98
C ARG A 87 -3.90 -12.53 1.79
N GLY A 88 -4.87 -12.17 2.62
CA GLY A 88 -4.70 -11.21 3.71
C GLY A 88 -4.40 -11.91 5.04
N GLY A 89 -3.93 -11.15 6.04
CA GLY A 89 -3.69 -11.66 7.39
C GLY A 89 -2.41 -12.49 7.55
N LYS A 90 -2.39 -13.46 8.47
CA LYS A 90 -1.20 -14.30 8.73
C LYS A 90 -0.77 -15.06 7.47
N GLY A 91 0.46 -14.83 7.01
CA GLY A 91 1.00 -15.45 5.79
C GLY A 91 0.51 -14.80 4.48
N GLY A 92 -0.17 -13.66 4.56
CA GLY A 92 -0.59 -12.83 3.44
C GLY A 92 0.29 -11.60 3.22
N ALA A 93 0.37 -11.13 1.98
CA ALA A 93 1.01 -9.84 1.67
C ALA A 93 0.03 -8.66 1.70
N LEU A 94 -1.28 -8.93 1.78
CA LEU A 94 -2.35 -7.93 1.79
C LEU A 94 -2.76 -7.56 3.20
N GLY A 95 -3.33 -6.37 3.38
CA GLY A 95 -3.84 -5.92 4.68
C GLY A 95 -2.94 -4.91 5.41
N LYS A 96 -3.33 -4.61 6.65
CA LYS A 96 -2.53 -3.82 7.61
C LYS A 96 -1.26 -4.58 7.98
N ARG A 97 -0.12 -3.91 7.91
CA ARG A 97 1.20 -4.40 8.29
C ARG A 97 1.82 -3.51 9.36
N ALA A 98 2.40 -4.13 10.38
CA ALA A 98 3.26 -3.44 11.34
C ALA A 98 4.70 -3.28 10.80
N ASP A 99 5.14 -4.19 9.93
CA ASP A 99 6.49 -4.24 9.34
C ASP A 99 6.64 -3.40 8.05
N LEU A 100 5.82 -2.36 7.87
CA LEU A 100 5.80 -1.59 6.61
C LEU A 100 7.15 -0.94 6.30
N LYS A 101 7.84 -0.43 7.31
CA LYS A 101 9.18 0.17 7.18
C LYS A 101 10.18 -0.79 6.55
N GLU A 102 10.17 -2.07 6.95
CA GLU A 102 11.06 -3.08 6.38
C GLU A 102 10.72 -3.37 4.91
N LEU A 103 9.43 -3.40 4.58
CA LEU A 103 8.98 -3.55 3.20
C LEU A 103 9.42 -2.37 2.32
N LEU A 104 9.26 -1.14 2.80
CA LEU A 104 9.67 0.07 2.08
C LEU A 104 11.16 0.06 1.77
N LYS A 105 12.00 -0.26 2.75
CA LYS A 105 13.46 -0.40 2.55
C LYS A 105 13.78 -1.38 1.41
N ARG A 106 13.11 -2.53 1.37
CA ARG A 106 13.29 -3.52 0.29
C ARG A 106 12.80 -3.05 -1.08
N MET A 107 11.99 -2.00 -1.17
CA MET A 107 11.43 -1.47 -2.40
C MET A 107 12.09 -0.16 -2.86
N THR A 108 12.90 0.47 -1.99
CA THR A 108 13.67 1.70 -2.29
C THR A 108 15.16 1.48 -2.41
N CYS A 109 15.66 0.31 -1.99
CA CYS A 109 17.03 -0.15 -2.24
C CYS A 109 17.25 -0.62 -3.67
#